data_AF-A0A8H8BYN7-F1
#
_entry.id   AF-A0A8H8BYN7-F1
#
_cell.length_a   1.000
_cell.length_b   1.000
_cell.length_c   1.000
_cell.angle_alpha   90.00
_cell.angle_beta   90.00
_cell.angle_gamma   90.00
#
_symmetry.space_group_name_H-M   'P 1'
#
loop_
_entity.id
_entity.type
_entity.pdbx_description
1 polymer ?
#
loop_
_entity_poly.entity_id
_entity_poly.type
_entity_poly.pdbx_seq_one_letter_code
_entity_poly.pdbx_strand_id
1 'polypeptide(L)'
;MDQEQQGDAAELEAPMSATPGSTIEGAQDATRIKNPIILLLWNQLPAWQQDNQYIHSGYRPVSNSHLKSIHSLTYLHNESVNIYTHLIGMATAAILCLVVVSNIAKSRHDTASWSDVLAMGTFFISTIFCLGMSASYHTLSNHSPRINNLSNKLDLLGIVLLIWGSIVSIIYYEWYCERNIKIAYCTM
;
A
#
# COMPACT_ATOMS: atom_id res chain seq x y z
N MET A 1 59.26 -30.72 -54.15
CA MET A 1 58.60 -31.96 -53.70
C MET A 1 57.60 -31.57 -52.63
N ASP A 2 56.49 -30.88 -52.95
CA ASP A 2 55.45 -31.13 -53.98
C ASP A 2 54.45 -32.17 -53.44
N GLN A 3 53.31 -31.70 -52.92
CA GLN A 3 51.96 -31.67 -53.56
C GLN A 3 51.15 -32.93 -53.20
N GLU A 4 50.07 -32.77 -52.43
CA GLU A 4 48.68 -32.57 -52.89
C GLU A 4 48.14 -33.74 -53.74
N GLN A 5 47.12 -34.46 -53.24
CA GLN A 5 45.75 -34.36 -53.81
C GLN A 5 44.68 -35.16 -53.05
N GLN A 6 43.43 -34.69 -53.23
CA GLN A 6 42.17 -35.24 -52.72
C GLN A 6 41.63 -36.42 -53.57
N GLY A 7 40.69 -37.18 -53.00
CA GLY A 7 39.84 -38.16 -53.70
C GLY A 7 38.55 -38.42 -52.90
N ASP A 8 37.42 -38.57 -53.59
CA ASP A 8 36.06 -38.39 -53.05
C ASP A 8 35.11 -39.57 -53.40
N ALA A 9 33.90 -39.55 -52.81
CA ALA A 9 32.61 -40.11 -53.28
C ALA A 9 32.08 -41.50 -52.82
N ALA A 10 30.76 -41.50 -52.60
CA ALA A 10 29.74 -42.55 -52.85
C ALA A 10 29.41 -43.65 -51.80
N GLU A 11 28.62 -43.26 -50.80
CA GLU A 11 27.27 -43.77 -50.43
C GLU A 11 26.75 -45.15 -50.92
N LEU A 12 26.24 -45.96 -49.96
CA LEU A 12 25.09 -46.93 -49.95
C LEU A 12 25.29 -47.90 -48.74
N GLU A 13 24.32 -48.43 -47.97
CA GLU A 13 22.86 -48.30 -47.81
C GLU A 13 22.50 -48.24 -46.28
N ALA A 14 21.21 -48.28 -45.91
CA ALA A 14 20.68 -48.52 -44.55
C ALA A 14 19.80 -49.81 -44.55
N PRO A 15 19.27 -50.33 -43.40
CA PRO A 15 18.07 -49.70 -42.82
C PRO A 15 17.78 -49.91 -41.30
N MET A 16 16.72 -49.22 -40.86
CA MET A 16 15.73 -49.60 -39.81
C MET A 16 15.99 -49.38 -38.31
N SER A 17 15.41 -48.25 -37.84
CA SER A 17 14.63 -48.08 -36.59
C SER A 17 15.36 -48.16 -35.22
N ALA A 18 14.98 -47.40 -34.19
CA ALA A 18 13.81 -46.55 -34.01
C ALA A 18 14.13 -45.28 -33.18
N THR A 19 13.34 -44.23 -33.37
CA THR A 19 13.06 -43.24 -32.31
C THR A 19 11.64 -43.52 -31.77
N PRO A 20 11.36 -43.18 -30.51
CA PRO A 20 10.93 -41.80 -30.21
C PRO A 20 11.70 -41.19 -29.04
N GLY A 21 12.11 -39.94 -29.19
CA GLY A 21 12.45 -39.10 -28.04
C GLY A 21 11.18 -38.70 -27.29
N SER A 22 11.22 -38.69 -25.97
CA SER A 22 10.20 -38.02 -25.15
C SER A 22 10.84 -37.30 -23.95
N THR A 23 10.56 -36.01 -23.86
CA THR A 23 10.52 -35.19 -22.63
C THR A 23 11.77 -35.16 -21.72
N ILE A 24 12.69 -34.24 -22.03
CA ILE A 24 13.51 -33.55 -21.00
C ILE A 24 13.03 -32.09 -20.86
N GLU A 25 11.76 -31.91 -20.47
CA GLU A 25 11.20 -30.61 -20.08
C GLU A 25 10.73 -30.58 -18.61
N GLY A 26 10.79 -31.70 -17.89
CA GLY A 26 10.23 -31.84 -16.54
C GLY A 26 11.15 -31.43 -15.37
N ALA A 27 12.36 -30.91 -15.62
CA ALA A 27 13.40 -30.80 -14.60
C ALA A 27 13.73 -29.37 -14.11
N GLN A 28 13.14 -28.32 -14.70
CA GLN A 28 13.50 -26.92 -14.35
C GLN A 28 12.55 -26.23 -13.35
N ASP A 29 11.37 -26.79 -13.07
CA ASP A 29 10.34 -26.12 -12.24
C ASP A 29 10.41 -26.49 -10.73
N ALA A 30 11.41 -27.28 -10.34
CA ALA A 30 11.48 -27.93 -9.02
C ALA A 30 12.51 -27.34 -8.02
N THR A 31 13.04 -26.12 -8.22
CA THR A 31 13.77 -25.40 -7.14
C THR A 31 13.79 -23.88 -7.30
N ARG A 32 12.61 -23.22 -7.37
CA ARG A 32 12.56 -21.76 -7.16
C ARG A 32 12.72 -21.45 -5.66
N ILE A 33 13.96 -21.52 -5.17
CA ILE A 33 14.31 -21.08 -3.82
C ILE A 33 13.86 -19.63 -3.67
N LYS A 34 12.83 -19.39 -2.86
CA LYS A 34 12.44 -18.03 -2.47
C LYS A 34 13.58 -17.49 -1.61
N ASN A 35 14.37 -16.58 -2.18
CA ASN A 35 15.39 -15.85 -1.44
C ASN A 35 14.78 -15.31 -0.13
N PRO A 36 15.42 -15.53 1.03
CA PRO A 36 14.89 -15.08 2.30
C PRO A 36 14.72 -13.55 2.30
N ILE A 37 13.70 -13.06 2.99
CA ILE A 37 13.45 -11.62 3.10
C ILE A 37 14.46 -11.05 4.09
N ILE A 38 15.50 -10.41 3.56
CA ILE A 38 16.56 -9.78 4.37
C ILE A 38 16.12 -8.35 4.71
N LEU A 39 15.96 -8.08 6.01
CA LEU A 39 15.79 -6.74 6.55
C LEU A 39 17.16 -6.10 6.80
N LEU A 40 17.22 -4.78 6.72
CA LEU A 40 18.43 -3.98 6.78
C LEU A 40 18.64 -3.34 8.16
N LEU A 41 19.91 -3.05 8.46
CA LEU A 41 20.32 -2.12 9.52
C LEU A 41 20.20 -0.67 9.04
N TRP A 42 20.02 0.28 9.96
CA TRP A 42 19.86 1.70 9.63
C TRP A 42 21.00 2.26 8.77
N ASN A 43 22.24 1.90 9.09
CA ASN A 43 23.43 2.34 8.35
C ASN A 43 23.59 1.69 6.95
N GLN A 44 22.78 0.69 6.61
CA GLN A 44 22.72 0.08 5.28
C GLN A 44 21.68 0.74 4.37
N LEU A 45 20.85 1.64 4.92
CA LEU A 45 19.83 2.35 4.16
C LEU A 45 20.43 3.44 3.26
N PRO A 46 19.82 3.72 2.10
CA PRO A 46 20.11 4.94 1.37
C PRO A 46 19.64 6.16 2.20
N ALA A 47 20.34 7.29 2.07
CA ALA A 47 20.10 8.49 2.90
C ALA A 47 18.64 8.99 2.94
N TRP A 48 17.85 8.76 1.89
CA TRP A 48 16.43 9.15 1.84
C TRP A 48 15.48 8.25 2.66
N GLN A 49 15.97 7.10 3.16
CA GLN A 49 15.26 6.20 4.08
C GLN A 49 15.80 6.26 5.52
N GLN A 50 16.89 7.00 5.77
CA GLN A 50 17.49 7.16 7.09
C GLN A 50 16.69 8.19 7.93
N ASP A 51 15.50 7.79 8.34
CA ASP A 51 14.52 8.62 9.06
C ASP A 51 14.85 8.80 10.55
N ASN A 52 15.15 7.72 11.25
CA ASN A 52 15.31 7.69 12.70
C ASN A 52 16.48 6.78 13.12
N GLN A 53 17.62 7.41 13.43
CA GLN A 53 18.86 6.72 13.86
C GLN A 53 18.73 5.85 15.12
N TYR A 54 17.68 6.04 15.93
CA TYR A 54 17.43 5.25 17.13
C TYR A 54 16.75 3.90 16.84
N ILE A 55 16.21 3.71 15.63
CA ILE A 55 15.78 2.40 15.14
C ILE A 55 16.98 1.77 14.45
N HIS A 56 17.59 0.74 15.02
CA HIS A 56 18.86 0.22 14.51
C HIS A 56 18.72 -0.84 13.41
N SER A 57 17.57 -1.52 13.31
CA SER A 57 17.37 -2.66 12.42
C SER A 57 15.89 -2.87 12.06
N GLY A 58 15.63 -3.87 11.20
CA GLY A 58 14.27 -4.27 10.82
C GLY A 58 13.70 -3.48 9.64
N TYR A 59 14.51 -2.66 8.96
CA TYR A 59 14.08 -1.89 7.81
C TYR A 59 13.90 -2.74 6.56
N ARG A 60 12.92 -2.39 5.73
CA ARG A 60 12.72 -3.06 4.43
C ARG A 60 13.67 -2.48 3.37
N PRO A 61 14.31 -3.31 2.52
CA PRO A 61 15.09 -2.82 1.39
C PRO A 61 14.22 -2.08 0.37
N VAL A 62 14.86 -1.26 -0.47
CA VAL A 62 14.22 -0.52 -1.56
C VAL A 62 13.54 -1.50 -2.53
N SER A 63 12.21 -1.40 -2.67
CA SER A 63 11.42 -2.40 -3.38
C SER A 63 11.33 -2.14 -4.88
N ASN A 64 11.29 -0.86 -5.29
CA ASN A 64 10.90 -0.36 -6.61
C ASN A 64 9.64 -1.06 -7.17
N SER A 65 8.74 -1.54 -6.31
CA SER A 65 7.57 -2.31 -6.70
C SER A 65 6.46 -2.23 -5.66
N HIS A 66 5.31 -1.66 -6.06
CA HIS A 66 4.11 -1.60 -5.22
C HIS A 66 3.71 -2.97 -4.68
N LEU A 67 3.79 -4.03 -5.50
CA LEU A 67 3.45 -5.39 -5.06
C LEU A 67 4.40 -5.93 -3.99
N LYS A 68 5.71 -5.66 -4.07
CA LYS A 68 6.66 -6.02 -3.01
C LYS A 68 6.43 -5.23 -1.72
N SER A 69 6.07 -3.96 -1.84
CA SER A 69 5.69 -3.11 -0.70
C SER A 69 4.40 -3.59 -0.04
N ILE A 70 3.37 -3.95 -0.80
CA ILE A 70 2.12 -4.55 -0.29
C ILE A 70 2.37 -5.95 0.30
N HIS A 71 3.23 -6.77 -0.31
CA HIS A 71 3.65 -8.05 0.26
C HIS A 71 4.35 -7.89 1.62
N SER A 72 4.87 -6.70 1.97
CA SER A 72 5.49 -6.50 3.28
C SER A 72 4.52 -6.61 4.46
N LEU A 73 3.22 -6.48 4.22
CA LEU A 73 2.16 -6.78 5.20
C LEU A 73 2.20 -8.23 5.72
N THR A 74 2.88 -9.15 5.02
CA THR A 74 2.96 -10.56 5.41
C THR A 74 4.08 -10.91 6.39
N TYR A 75 4.94 -9.95 6.77
CA TYR A 75 6.05 -10.17 7.70
C TYR A 75 6.30 -8.95 8.60
N LEU A 76 6.98 -9.16 9.73
CA LEU A 76 7.29 -8.08 10.66
C LEU A 76 8.53 -7.30 10.21
N HIS A 77 8.46 -5.98 10.31
CA HIS A 77 9.50 -5.00 9.99
C HIS A 77 9.24 -3.70 10.77
N ASN A 78 10.15 -2.71 10.69
CA ASN A 78 10.07 -1.45 11.44
C ASN A 78 8.71 -0.72 11.28
N GLU A 79 8.16 -0.67 10.06
CA GLU A 79 6.86 -0.02 9.79
C GLU A 79 5.61 -0.84 10.16
N SER A 80 5.71 -2.10 10.62
CA SER A 80 4.52 -2.97 10.72
C SER A 80 3.47 -2.41 11.68
N VAL A 81 3.88 -1.89 12.84
CA VAL A 81 2.95 -1.30 13.82
C VAL A 81 2.27 -0.06 13.24
N ASN A 82 3.02 0.82 12.58
CA ASN A 82 2.47 2.02 11.94
C ASN A 82 1.37 1.64 10.93
N ILE A 83 1.65 0.69 10.04
CA ILE A 83 0.64 0.25 9.06
C ILE A 83 -0.59 -0.34 9.74
N TYR A 84 -0.42 -1.28 10.67
CA TYR A 84 -1.57 -1.98 11.27
C TYR A 84 -2.42 -1.10 12.18
N THR A 85 -1.81 -0.17 12.94
CA THR A 85 -2.57 0.78 13.75
C THR A 85 -3.45 1.70 12.89
N HIS A 86 -2.93 2.22 11.78
CA HIS A 86 -3.70 3.02 10.83
C HIS A 86 -4.76 2.19 10.07
N LEU A 87 -4.46 0.96 9.62
CA LEU A 87 -5.44 0.09 8.97
C LEU A 87 -6.60 -0.32 9.90
N ILE A 88 -6.30 -0.69 11.15
CA ILE A 88 -7.32 -1.03 12.14
C ILE A 88 -8.18 0.19 12.46
N GLY A 89 -7.55 1.35 12.71
CA GLY A 89 -8.28 2.60 12.94
C GLY A 89 -9.18 2.98 11.77
N MET A 90 -8.71 2.83 10.53
CA MET A 90 -9.50 3.07 9.31
C MET A 90 -10.72 2.14 9.24
N ALA A 91 -10.54 0.84 9.52
CA ALA A 91 -11.63 -0.13 9.54
C ALA A 91 -12.66 0.18 10.64
N THR A 92 -12.20 0.51 11.85
CA THR A 92 -13.07 0.94 12.96
C THR A 92 -13.85 2.21 12.60
N ALA A 93 -13.21 3.22 12.02
CA ALA A 93 -13.86 4.45 11.57
C ALA A 93 -14.89 4.19 10.46
N ALA A 94 -14.61 3.30 9.52
CA ALA A 94 -15.55 2.90 8.47
C ALA A 94 -16.78 2.16 9.03
N ILE A 95 -16.57 1.23 9.97
CA ILE A 95 -17.67 0.51 10.64
C ILE A 95 -18.53 1.48 11.45
N LEU A 96 -17.91 2.37 12.25
CA LEU A 96 -18.62 3.40 13.02
C LEU A 96 -19.39 4.36 12.11
N CYS A 97 -18.81 4.80 11.00
CA CYS A 97 -19.47 5.62 9.99
C CYS A 97 -20.76 4.96 9.49
N LEU A 98 -20.67 3.70 9.04
CA LEU A 98 -21.82 2.94 8.55
C LEU A 98 -22.89 2.76 9.63
N VAL A 99 -22.51 2.44 10.87
CA VAL A 99 -23.43 2.27 11.99
C VAL A 99 -24.12 3.58 12.36
N VAL A 100 -23.38 4.66 12.53
CA VAL A 100 -23.92 5.97 12.94
C VAL A 100 -24.81 6.55 11.84
N VAL A 101 -24.35 6.59 10.58
CA VAL A 101 -25.16 7.07 9.45
C VAL A 101 -26.43 6.22 9.28
N SER A 102 -26.34 4.89 9.41
CA SER A 102 -27.53 4.01 9.34
C SER A 102 -28.53 4.27 10.47
N ASN A 103 -28.07 4.59 11.68
CA ASN A 103 -28.95 4.90 12.80
C ASN A 103 -29.60 6.28 12.65
N ILE A 104 -28.86 7.30 12.18
CA ILE A 104 -29.43 8.62 11.89
C ILE A 104 -30.45 8.51 10.75
N ALA A 105 -30.13 7.81 9.65
CA ALA A 105 -31.03 7.66 8.51
C ALA A 105 -32.29 6.80 8.79
N LYS A 106 -32.25 5.92 9.80
CA LYS A 106 -33.41 5.15 10.28
C LYS A 106 -34.16 5.84 11.43
N SER A 107 -33.60 6.92 11.97
CA SER A 107 -34.19 7.65 13.09
C SER A 107 -35.60 8.11 12.73
N ARG A 108 -36.55 7.88 13.64
CA ARG A 108 -37.90 8.42 13.56
C ARG A 108 -38.12 9.60 14.50
N HIS A 109 -37.02 10.19 15.01
CA HIS A 109 -37.08 11.42 15.79
C HIS A 109 -37.12 12.62 14.85
N ASP A 110 -38.11 13.50 15.02
CA ASP A 110 -38.31 14.71 14.19
C ASP A 110 -37.12 15.68 14.20
N THR A 111 -36.16 15.49 15.11
CA THR A 111 -34.93 16.27 15.24
C THR A 111 -33.76 15.76 14.39
N ALA A 112 -33.82 14.54 13.84
CA ALA A 112 -32.73 13.96 13.06
C ALA A 112 -32.88 14.30 11.57
N SER A 113 -31.89 14.99 11.02
CA SER A 113 -31.92 15.55 9.66
C SER A 113 -30.80 15.01 8.77
N TRP A 114 -30.93 15.25 7.46
CA TRP A 114 -29.84 15.01 6.51
C TRP A 114 -28.60 15.87 6.78
N SER A 115 -28.74 17.01 7.47
CA SER A 115 -27.61 17.84 7.86
C SER A 115 -26.74 17.17 8.93
N ASP A 116 -27.33 16.37 9.83
CA ASP A 116 -26.59 15.60 10.83
C ASP A 116 -25.82 14.45 10.19
N VAL A 117 -26.41 13.81 9.17
CA VAL A 117 -25.74 12.79 8.32
C VAL A 117 -24.54 13.40 7.59
N LEU A 118 -24.68 14.59 7.01
CA LEU A 118 -23.58 15.28 6.33
C LEU A 118 -22.49 15.70 7.32
N ALA A 119 -22.86 16.35 8.42
CA ALA A 119 -21.90 16.82 9.42
C ALA A 119 -21.10 15.67 10.04
N MET A 120 -21.77 14.57 10.43
CA MET A 120 -21.09 13.39 10.97
C MET A 120 -20.31 12.62 9.90
N GLY A 121 -20.85 12.56 8.67
CA GLY A 121 -20.19 11.96 7.52
C GLY A 121 -18.87 12.64 7.17
N THR A 122 -18.79 13.99 7.23
CA THR A 122 -17.56 14.75 6.97
C THR A 122 -16.43 14.35 7.93
N PHE A 123 -16.71 14.22 9.23
CA PHE A 123 -15.72 13.75 10.21
C PHE A 123 -15.24 12.33 9.90
N PHE A 124 -16.16 11.39 9.70
CA PHE A 124 -15.79 10.00 9.44
C PHE A 124 -15.05 9.81 8.11
N ILE A 125 -15.49 10.45 7.03
CA ILE A 125 -14.82 10.36 5.71
C ILE A 125 -13.40 10.93 5.82
N SER A 126 -13.23 12.08 6.47
CA SER A 126 -11.89 12.67 6.68
C SER A 126 -10.99 11.78 7.54
N THR A 127 -11.55 11.14 8.57
CA THR A 127 -10.84 10.16 9.42
C THR A 127 -10.40 8.93 8.62
N ILE A 128 -11.30 8.32 7.84
CA ILE A 128 -11.00 7.17 6.98
C ILE A 128 -9.92 7.52 5.96
N PHE A 129 -10.02 8.70 5.35
CA PHE A 129 -9.06 9.16 4.34
C PHE A 129 -7.67 9.45 4.94
N CYS A 130 -7.60 10.10 6.10
CA CYS A 130 -6.36 10.32 6.84
C CYS A 130 -5.66 8.99 7.17
N LEU A 131 -6.37 8.07 7.81
CA LEU A 131 -5.81 6.78 8.23
C LEU A 131 -5.44 5.90 7.02
N GLY A 132 -6.23 5.94 5.94
CA GLY A 132 -5.93 5.24 4.70
C GLY A 132 -4.70 5.77 3.97
N MET A 133 -4.48 7.09 3.95
CA MET A 133 -3.27 7.68 3.36
C MET A 133 -2.04 7.40 4.22
N SER A 134 -2.14 7.42 5.55
CA SER A 134 -1.03 7.07 6.44
C SER A 134 -0.63 5.60 6.32
N ALA A 135 -1.61 4.69 6.36
CA ALA A 135 -1.35 3.26 6.10
C ALA A 135 -0.71 3.04 4.71
N SER A 136 -1.13 3.82 3.70
CA SER A 136 -0.54 3.78 2.36
C SER A 136 0.89 4.32 2.32
N TYR A 137 1.20 5.39 3.06
CA TYR A 137 2.56 5.92 3.22
C TYR A 137 3.46 4.88 3.88
N HIS A 138 3.12 4.38 5.06
CA HIS A 138 3.91 3.39 5.77
C HIS A 138 4.02 2.05 5.00
N THR A 139 3.06 1.70 4.14
CA THR A 139 3.18 0.55 3.22
C THR A 139 4.17 0.83 2.09
N LEU A 140 4.13 2.02 1.48
CA LEU A 140 4.90 2.39 0.29
C LEU A 140 6.24 3.09 0.58
N SER A 141 6.60 3.35 1.84
CA SER A 141 7.80 4.10 2.21
C SER A 141 9.10 3.46 1.71
N ASN A 142 9.11 2.13 1.54
CA ASN A 142 10.25 1.43 0.96
C ASN A 142 10.29 1.39 -0.58
N HIS A 143 9.36 2.03 -1.29
CA HIS A 143 9.22 1.85 -2.75
C HIS A 143 10.38 2.48 -3.53
N SER A 144 10.41 3.81 -3.59
CA SER A 144 11.44 4.61 -4.28
C SER A 144 11.36 6.06 -3.78
N PRO A 145 12.41 6.89 -3.93
CA PRO A 145 12.44 8.24 -3.36
C PRO A 145 11.24 9.10 -3.77
N ARG A 146 10.83 9.01 -5.04
CA ARG A 146 9.69 9.76 -5.59
C ARG A 146 8.35 9.32 -5.00
N ILE A 147 8.14 8.01 -4.86
CA ILE A 147 6.89 7.48 -4.30
C ILE A 147 6.82 7.78 -2.80
N ASN A 148 7.91 7.57 -2.06
CA ASN A 148 8.00 7.91 -0.64
C ASN A 148 7.69 9.38 -0.36
N ASN A 149 8.29 10.31 -1.12
CA ASN A 149 7.99 11.74 -0.98
C ASN A 149 6.56 12.12 -1.39
N LEU A 150 5.96 11.41 -2.34
CA LEU A 150 4.56 11.65 -2.74
C LEU A 150 3.60 11.14 -1.67
N SER A 151 3.78 9.92 -1.18
CA SER A 151 2.90 9.34 -0.16
C SER A 151 3.06 10.05 1.19
N ASN A 152 4.26 10.51 1.57
CA ASN A 152 4.46 11.35 2.76
C ASN A 152 3.67 12.68 2.69
N LYS A 153 3.63 13.31 1.51
CA LYS A 153 2.83 14.54 1.29
C LYS A 153 1.32 14.27 1.36
N LEU A 154 0.88 13.09 0.88
CA LEU A 154 -0.52 12.68 0.97
C LEU A 154 -0.92 12.34 2.42
N ASP A 155 -0.04 11.70 3.19
CA ASP A 155 -0.27 11.46 4.62
C ASP A 155 -0.45 12.77 5.39
N LEU A 156 0.46 13.73 5.19
CA LEU A 156 0.35 15.07 5.77
C LEU A 156 -0.94 15.80 5.35
N LEU A 157 -1.37 15.67 4.09
CA LEU A 157 -2.67 16.17 3.63
C LEU A 157 -3.84 15.50 4.35
N GLY A 158 -3.71 14.21 4.71
CA GLY A 158 -4.69 13.48 5.51
C GLY A 158 -4.92 14.11 6.87
N ILE A 159 -3.83 14.46 7.57
CA ILE A 159 -3.90 15.16 8.87
C ILE A 159 -4.64 16.50 8.72
N VAL A 160 -4.34 17.28 7.68
CA VAL A 160 -5.03 18.56 7.40
C VAL A 160 -6.53 18.35 7.16
N LEU A 161 -6.89 17.35 6.35
CA LEU A 161 -8.30 17.03 6.06
C LEU A 161 -9.05 16.50 7.28
N LEU A 162 -8.41 15.72 8.16
CA LEU A 162 -8.98 15.28 9.43
C LEU A 162 -9.23 16.47 10.37
N ILE A 163 -8.25 17.37 10.52
CA ILE A 163 -8.41 18.58 11.33
C ILE A 163 -9.59 19.40 10.81
N TRP A 164 -9.60 19.76 9.52
CA TRP A 164 -10.68 20.54 8.91
C TRP A 164 -12.05 19.83 9.04
N GLY A 165 -12.12 18.54 8.71
CA GLY A 165 -13.35 17.76 8.79
C GLY A 165 -13.92 17.66 10.20
N SER A 166 -13.06 17.47 11.21
CA SER A 166 -13.47 17.46 12.62
C SER A 166 -13.99 18.81 13.09
N ILE A 167 -13.34 19.91 12.69
CA ILE A 167 -13.77 21.28 13.00
C ILE A 167 -15.15 21.57 12.39
N VAL A 168 -15.38 21.24 11.12
CA VAL A 168 -16.70 21.42 10.45
C VAL A 168 -17.81 20.69 11.21
N SER A 169 -17.56 19.45 11.65
CA SER A 169 -18.53 18.67 12.42
C SER A 169 -18.79 19.27 13.82
N ILE A 170 -17.76 19.76 14.50
CA ILE A 170 -17.89 20.42 15.81
C ILE A 170 -18.70 21.71 15.68
N ILE A 171 -18.33 22.61 14.76
CA ILE A 171 -19.03 23.88 14.50
C ILE A 171 -20.51 23.63 14.21
N TYR A 172 -20.83 22.56 13.48
CA TYR A 172 -22.22 22.22 13.15
C TYR A 172 -23.09 21.95 14.39
N TYR A 173 -22.58 21.22 15.39
CA TYR A 173 -23.32 20.88 16.61
C TYR A 173 -23.24 21.99 17.68
N GLU A 174 -22.08 22.62 17.88
CA GLU A 174 -21.89 23.72 18.84
C GLU A 174 -22.80 24.91 18.52
N TRP A 175 -22.82 25.35 17.25
CA TRP A 175 -23.68 26.44 16.79
C TRP A 175 -24.89 25.93 16.02
N TYR A 176 -25.57 24.90 16.55
CA TYR A 176 -26.70 24.23 15.87
C TYR A 176 -27.73 25.24 15.30
N CYS A 177 -28.22 26.16 16.15
CA CYS A 177 -29.20 27.19 15.80
C CYS A 177 -28.60 28.44 15.11
N GLU A 178 -27.32 28.72 15.30
CA GLU A 178 -26.69 30.00 14.93
C GLU A 178 -26.03 29.95 13.55
N ARG A 179 -26.86 29.94 12.50
CA ARG A 179 -26.44 29.77 11.09
C ARG A 179 -25.33 30.72 10.65
N ASN A 180 -25.38 31.99 11.07
CA ASN A 180 -24.41 33.00 10.63
C ASN A 180 -23.02 32.73 11.20
N ILE A 181 -22.94 32.33 12.47
CA ILE A 181 -21.69 31.95 13.14
C ILE A 181 -21.14 30.67 12.50
N LYS A 182 -21.99 29.66 12.31
CA LYS A 182 -21.65 28.40 11.64
C LYS A 182 -21.03 28.60 10.26
N ILE A 183 -21.59 29.49 9.43
CA ILE A 183 -21.03 29.79 8.10
C ILE A 183 -19.68 30.51 8.24
N ALA A 184 -19.60 31.57 9.05
CA ALA A 184 -18.39 32.38 9.18
C ALA A 184 -17.16 31.53 9.57
N TYR A 185 -17.30 30.66 10.58
CA TYR A 185 -16.20 29.79 11.03
C TYR A 185 -15.88 28.63 10.07
N CYS A 186 -16.85 28.16 9.26
CA CYS A 186 -16.58 27.13 8.24
C CYS A 186 -15.92 27.69 6.95
N THR A 187 -15.90 29.01 6.76
CA THR A 187 -15.33 29.69 5.57
C THR A 187 -14.03 30.45 5.81
N MET A 188 -13.54 30.47 7.05
CA MET A 188 -12.25 31.04 7.47
C MET A 188 -11.12 30.02 7.31
#